data_AF-A0A3D4P7A1-F1
#
_entry.id   AF-A0A3D4P7A1-F1
#
_cell.length_a   1.000
_cell.length_b   1.000
_cell.length_c   1.000
_cell.angle_alpha   90.00
_cell.angle_beta   90.00
_cell.angle_gamma   90.00
#
_symmetry.space_group_name_H-M   'P 1'
#
loop_
_entity.id
_entity.type
_entity.pdbx_description
1 polymer ?
#
loop_
_entity_poly.entity_id
_entity_poly.type
_entity_poly.pdbx_seq_one_letter_code
_entity_poly.pdbx_strand_id
1 'polypeptide(L)'
;MTSFTLGNDGSDQVIVRITGRPDAQDDWLDASISVRAGAFSASIPVSLSTCDFRPFREQLEALYQTLDGTAAFNTREQQLGIVCRGNGLGGIAVEG
;
A
#
# COMPACT_ATOMS: atom_id res chain seq x y z
N MET A 1 1.49 17.49 -1.92
CA MET A 1 1.17 16.26 -2.65
C MET A 1 1.89 15.13 -1.93
N THR A 2 1.14 14.19 -1.34
CA THR A 2 1.69 13.19 -0.41
C THR A 2 1.74 11.84 -1.11
N SER A 3 2.90 11.19 -1.09
CA SER A 3 3.08 9.86 -1.68
C SER A 3 3.99 9.01 -0.82
N PHE A 4 3.76 7.70 -0.83
CA PHE A 4 4.65 6.73 -0.23
C PHE A 4 4.98 5.64 -1.24
N THR A 5 6.18 5.07 -1.09
CA THR A 5 6.69 4.00 -1.94
C THR A 5 7.00 2.79 -1.07
N LEU A 6 6.52 1.63 -1.48
CA LEU A 6 6.84 0.33 -0.92
C LEU A 6 7.69 -0.42 -1.96
N GLY A 7 8.88 -0.90 -1.58
CA GLY A 7 9.77 -1.65 -2.47
C GLY A 7 11.15 -1.01 -2.63
N ASN A 8 11.94 -1.55 -3.56
CA ASN A 8 13.31 -1.12 -3.81
C ASN A 8 13.38 -0.27 -5.07
N ASP A 9 14.32 0.67 -5.14
CA ASP A 9 14.45 1.66 -6.22
C ASP A 9 14.69 1.01 -7.62
N GLY A 10 15.11 -0.26 -7.64
CA GLY A 10 15.65 -0.92 -8.84
C GLY A 10 14.73 -1.84 -9.65
N SER A 11 13.65 -2.42 -9.11
CA SER A 11 12.86 -3.42 -9.87
C SER A 11 11.39 -3.48 -9.49
N ASP A 12 11.10 -3.60 -8.19
CA ASP A 12 9.77 -3.90 -7.69
C ASP A 12 9.36 -2.84 -6.68
N GLN A 13 8.37 -2.04 -7.06
CA GLN A 13 7.86 -0.96 -6.24
C GLN A 13 6.36 -0.72 -6.45
N VAL A 14 5.67 -0.39 -5.36
CA VAL A 14 4.31 0.10 -5.33
C VAL A 14 4.37 1.54 -4.82
N ILE A 15 3.92 2.47 -5.64
CA ILE A 15 3.86 3.90 -5.32
C ILE A 15 2.39 4.26 -5.16
N VAL A 16 2.02 4.75 -3.99
CA VAL A 16 0.68 5.29 -3.74
C VAL A 16 0.78 6.81 -3.68
N ARG A 17 0.06 7.49 -4.56
CA ARG A 17 -0.02 8.96 -4.62
C ARG A 17 -1.40 9.41 -4.21
N ILE A 18 -1.49 10.20 -3.14
CA ILE A 18 -2.73 10.89 -2.78
C ILE A 18 -2.87 12.12 -3.70
N THR A 19 -3.91 12.11 -4.51
CA THR A 19 -4.21 13.15 -5.50
C THR A 19 -5.13 14.22 -4.95
N GLY A 20 -6.01 13.89 -4.01
CA GLY A 20 -6.93 14.84 -3.43
C GLY A 20 -7.86 14.25 -2.38
N ARG A 21 -8.78 15.09 -1.94
CA ARG A 21 -9.90 14.72 -1.06
C ARG A 21 -11.18 15.16 -1.76
N PRO A 22 -12.11 14.25 -2.09
CA PRO A 22 -13.34 14.61 -2.80
C PRO A 22 -14.26 15.49 -1.94
N ASP A 23 -14.29 15.28 -0.62
CA ASP A 23 -15.06 16.10 0.34
C ASP A 23 -14.27 16.38 1.62
N ALA A 24 -14.38 17.59 2.17
CA ALA A 24 -13.61 18.00 3.35
C ALA A 24 -14.10 17.37 4.66
N GLN A 25 -15.37 16.96 4.72
CA GLN A 25 -16.00 16.33 5.89
C GLN A 25 -15.92 14.80 5.85
N ASP A 26 -15.58 14.23 4.71
CA ASP A 26 -15.60 12.78 4.51
C ASP A 26 -14.19 12.16 4.59
N ASP A 27 -14.12 10.90 5.00
CA ASP A 27 -12.85 10.20 5.23
C ASP A 27 -12.23 9.60 3.96
N TRP A 28 -12.75 9.97 2.79
CA TRP A 28 -12.28 9.45 1.51
C TRP A 28 -11.16 10.29 0.93
N LEU A 29 -10.25 9.63 0.22
CA LEU A 29 -9.09 10.19 -0.44
C LEU A 29 -9.05 9.66 -1.87
N ASP A 30 -8.89 10.55 -2.84
CA ASP A 30 -8.58 10.15 -4.21
C ASP A 30 -7.09 9.87 -4.30
N ALA A 31 -6.75 8.66 -4.73
CA ALA A 31 -5.38 8.21 -4.87
C ALA A 31 -5.15 7.52 -6.22
N SER A 32 -3.87 7.46 -6.60
CA SER A 32 -3.42 6.66 -7.73
C SER A 32 -2.33 5.72 -7.25
N ILE A 33 -2.51 4.44 -7.53
CA ILE A 33 -1.56 3.39 -7.20
C ILE A 33 -0.83 3.02 -8.47
N SER A 34 0.49 3.11 -8.43
CA SER A 34 1.36 2.70 -9.53
C SER A 34 2.20 1.52 -9.06
N VAL A 35 2.08 0.39 -9.73
CA VAL A 35 2.87 -0.81 -9.47
C VAL A 35 3.90 -0.97 -10.58
N ARG A 36 5.13 -1.29 -10.22
CA ARG A 36 6.19 -1.75 -11.12
C ARG A 36 6.76 -3.03 -10.54
N ALA A 37 6.82 -4.08 -11.33
CA ALA A 37 7.40 -5.36 -10.94
C ALA A 37 8.11 -5.98 -12.15
N GLY A 38 9.44 -5.86 -12.20
CA GLY A 38 10.24 -6.24 -13.38
C GLY A 38 9.77 -5.54 -14.66
N ALA A 39 9.29 -6.31 -15.65
CA ALA A 39 8.75 -5.78 -16.91
C ALA A 39 7.29 -5.31 -16.83
N PHE A 40 6.60 -5.62 -15.72
CA PHE A 40 5.21 -5.25 -15.53
C PHE A 40 5.09 -3.87 -14.91
N SER A 41 4.17 -3.07 -15.44
CA SER A 41 3.78 -1.80 -14.82
C SER A 41 2.29 -1.56 -14.97
N ALA A 42 1.66 -1.04 -13.92
CA ALA A 42 0.24 -0.71 -13.89
C ALA A 42 0.03 0.59 -13.12
N SER A 43 -1.00 1.35 -13.50
CA SER A 43 -1.45 2.53 -12.76
C SER A 43 -2.97 2.53 -12.67
N ILE A 44 -3.49 2.63 -11.46
CA ILE A 44 -4.92 2.46 -11.17
C ILE A 44 -5.37 3.64 -10.31
N PRO A 45 -6.39 4.42 -10.73
CA PRO A 45 -7.05 5.38 -9.86
C PRO A 45 -7.94 4.62 -8.86
N VAL A 46 -7.85 4.98 -7.58
CA VAL A 46 -8.61 4.35 -6.49
C VAL A 46 -9.10 5.43 -5.52
N SER A 47 -10.26 5.18 -4.93
CA SER A 47 -10.74 5.97 -3.79
C SER A 47 -10.46 5.16 -2.52
N LEU A 48 -9.74 5.75 -1.57
CA LEU A 48 -9.29 5.07 -0.35
C LEU A 48 -9.87 5.78 0.87
N SER A 49 -10.43 5.04 1.82
CA SER A 49 -10.84 5.61 3.09
C SER A 49 -9.64 5.70 4.05
N THR A 50 -9.48 6.81 4.76
CA THR A 50 -8.49 6.98 5.84
C THR A 50 -8.63 5.88 6.90
N CYS A 51 -9.84 5.35 7.09
CA CYS A 51 -10.11 4.24 7.99
C CYS A 51 -9.44 2.93 7.56
N ASP A 52 -9.23 2.69 6.26
CA ASP A 52 -8.61 1.46 5.75
C ASP A 52 -7.08 1.47 5.96
N PHE A 53 -6.47 2.66 6.03
CA PHE A 53 -5.03 2.81 6.25
C PHE A 53 -4.60 2.55 7.69
N ARG A 54 -5.46 2.83 8.68
CA ARG A 54 -5.12 2.66 10.09
C ARG A 54 -4.71 1.22 10.44
N PRO A 55 -5.54 0.18 10.18
CA PRO A 55 -5.18 -1.20 10.51
C PRO A 55 -3.97 -1.68 9.71
N PHE A 56 -3.85 -1.26 8.44
CA PHE A 56 -2.70 -1.63 7.62
C PHE A 56 -1.40 -1.03 8.14
N ARG A 57 -1.40 0.23 8.60
CA ARG A 57 -0.23 0.85 9.21
C ARG A 57 0.21 0.08 10.44
N GLU A 58 -0.72 -0.28 11.34
CA GLU A 58 -0.41 -1.04 12.55
C GLU A 58 0.22 -2.40 12.22
N GLN A 59 -0.31 -3.11 11.21
CA GLN A 59 0.25 -4.38 10.76
C GLN A 59 1.61 -4.22 10.08
N LEU A 60 1.81 -3.17 9.29
CA LEU A 60 3.08 -2.89 8.62
C LEU A 60 4.17 -2.47 9.61
N GLU A 61 3.81 -1.67 10.64
CA GLU A 61 4.70 -1.31 11.74
C GLU A 61 5.13 -2.56 12.52
N ALA A 62 4.20 -3.46 12.83
CA ALA A 62 4.52 -4.74 13.47
C ALA A 62 5.47 -5.56 12.59
N LEU A 63 5.15 -5.75 11.31
CA LEU A 63 5.97 -6.48 10.35
C LEU A 63 7.36 -5.86 10.16
N TYR A 64 7.49 -4.54 10.23
CA TYR A 64 8.77 -3.86 10.14
C TYR A 64 9.60 -4.05 11.42
N GLN A 65 8.98 -4.06 12.60
CA GLN A 65 9.68 -4.26 13.88
C GLN A 65 10.14 -5.71 14.06
N THR A 66 9.32 -6.68 13.67
CA THR A 66 9.63 -8.11 13.81
C THR A 66 10.38 -8.67 12.60
N LEU A 67 10.31 -7.99 11.46
CA LEU A 67 10.70 -8.48 10.13
C LEU A 67 9.97 -9.76 9.72
N ASP A 68 8.97 -10.18 10.49
CA ASP A 68 8.27 -11.46 10.41
C ASP A 68 6.77 -11.27 10.63
N GLY A 69 5.94 -11.91 9.82
CA GLY A 69 4.49 -11.79 9.88
C GLY A 69 3.88 -11.33 8.57
N THR A 70 2.64 -10.87 8.62
CA THR A 70 1.86 -10.50 7.43
C THR A 70 1.05 -9.23 7.67
N ALA A 71 1.13 -8.28 6.74
CA ALA A 71 0.32 -7.07 6.72
C ALA A 71 -0.53 -7.04 5.45
N ALA A 72 -1.83 -6.87 5.60
CA ALA A 72 -2.77 -6.88 4.48
C ALA A 72 -3.48 -5.53 4.36
N PHE A 73 -3.32 -4.87 3.21
CA PHE A 73 -4.13 -3.72 2.83
C PHE A 73 -5.26 -4.21 1.94
N ASN A 74 -6.46 -4.28 2.48
CA ASN A 74 -7.66 -4.53 1.70
C ASN A 74 -8.54 -3.30 1.80
N THR A 75 -8.82 -2.71 0.64
CA THR A 75 -9.87 -1.68 0.53
C THR A 75 -11.21 -2.32 0.83
N ARG A 76 -12.11 -1.59 1.52
CA ARG A 76 -13.47 -2.08 1.80
C ARG A 76 -14.25 -2.46 0.54
N GLU A 77 -13.96 -1.79 -0.57
CA GLU A 77 -14.56 -2.07 -1.88
C GLU A 77 -13.88 -3.23 -2.63
N GLN A 78 -12.83 -3.84 -2.04
CA GLN A 78 -12.00 -4.88 -2.66
C GLN A 78 -11.42 -4.50 -4.02
N GLN A 79 -11.26 -3.20 -4.29
CA GLN A 79 -10.64 -2.68 -5.51
C GLN A 79 -9.13 -2.91 -5.52
N LEU A 80 -8.55 -3.15 -4.35
CA LEU A 80 -7.14 -3.36 -4.14
C LEU A 80 -6.93 -4.23 -2.90
N GLY A 81 -6.22 -5.34 -3.11
CA GLY A 81 -5.60 -6.16 -2.08
C GLY A 81 -4.08 -6.07 -2.21
N ILE A 82 -3.39 -5.82 -1.11
CA ILE A 82 -1.93 -5.93 -1.01
C ILE A 82 -1.62 -6.75 0.23
N VAL A 83 -0.75 -7.75 0.10
CA VAL A 83 -0.27 -8.59 1.18
C VAL A 83 1.24 -8.47 1.23
N CYS A 84 1.75 -7.91 2.33
CA CYS A 84 3.16 -7.86 2.64
C CYS A 84 3.49 -9.01 3.59
N ARG A 85 4.50 -9.82 3.29
CA ARG A 85 4.94 -10.94 4.13
C ARG A 85 6.42 -10.82 4.46
N GLY A 86 6.74 -10.73 5.74
CA GLY A 86 8.11 -10.75 6.26
C GLY A 86 8.62 -12.17 6.40
N ASN A 87 9.91 -12.39 6.15
CA ASN A 87 10.57 -13.69 6.28
C ASN A 87 11.45 -13.84 7.54
N GLY A 88 11.42 -12.87 8.45
CA GLY A 88 12.23 -12.79 9.67
C GLY A 88 13.71 -12.47 9.45
N LEU A 89 14.17 -12.37 8.20
CA LEU A 89 15.56 -12.15 7.80
C LEU A 89 15.78 -10.78 7.14
N GLY A 90 14.77 -9.91 7.18
CA GLY A 90 14.79 -8.59 6.53
C GLY A 90 14.30 -8.57 5.08
N GLY A 91 13.86 -9.71 4.54
CA GLY A 91 13.17 -9.78 3.26
C GLY A 91 11.66 -9.63 3.43
N ILE A 92 11.06 -8.70 2.69
CA ILE A 92 9.61 -8.50 2.63
C ILE A 92 9.14 -8.85 1.22
N ALA A 93 8.31 -9.87 1.10
CA ALA A 93 7.59 -10.19 -0.13
C ALA A 93 6.28 -9.38 -0.17
N VAL A 94 5.91 -8.88 -1.35
CA VAL A 94 4.65 -8.14 -1.55
C VAL A 94 3.88 -8.82 -2.65
N GLU A 95 2.63 -9.16 -2.37
CA GLU A 95 1.67 -9.86 -3.24
C GLU A 95 0.39 -9.01 -3.34
N GLY A 96 -0.38 -9.13 -4.42
CA GLY A 96 -1.61 -8.36 -4.63
C GLY A 96 -2.46 -8.93 -5.76
#